data_AF-A0A3M7H9T4-F1
#
_entry.id   AF-A0A3M7H9T4-F1
#
_cell.length_a   1.000
_cell.length_b   1.000
_cell.length_c   1.000
_cell.angle_alpha   90.00
_cell.angle_beta   90.00
_cell.angle_gamma   90.00
#
_symmetry.space_group_name_H-M   'P 1'
#
loop_
_entity.id
_entity.type
_entity.pdbx_description
1 polymer ?
#
loop_
_entity_poly.entity_id
_entity_poly.type
_entity_poly.pdbx_seq_one_letter_code
_entity_poly.pdbx_strand_id
1 'polypeptide(L)'
;MAIIILSDVAFTFSIIFSCQPVEAKYTNWDLEHPGKCIKNKPHFIAMGVVNIILDLAVFFLPIPKLLQTQLPTRKKIGISTTFLVGLLVTIFSIVRLAMAVPALSTDNPSYDLVQVVAWSQFEFNFAIICACMPNYAGPIQRAWKWFRGLEPSKSWSASDGDGSGQHGRLPFEQFELKDKEARSKNHVEPVLREL
;
A
#
# COMPACT_ATOMS: atom_id res chain seq x y z
N MET A 1 2.83 13.39 3.33
CA MET A 1 3.41 13.25 1.98
C MET A 1 4.51 14.28 1.72
N ALA A 2 4.24 15.59 1.73
CA ALA A 2 5.29 16.59 1.49
C ALA A 2 6.49 16.48 2.46
N ILE A 3 6.22 16.31 3.76
CA ILE A 3 7.28 16.17 4.78
C ILE A 3 8.17 14.95 4.50
N ILE A 4 7.59 13.84 4.07
CA ILE A 4 8.31 12.57 3.79
C ILE A 4 9.26 12.78 2.61
N ILE A 5 8.76 13.39 1.53
CA ILE A 5 9.55 13.68 0.34
C ILE A 5 10.70 14.63 0.70
N LEU A 6 10.43 15.68 1.48
CA LEU A 6 11.46 16.63 1.90
C LEU A 6 12.55 15.98 2.75
N SER A 7 12.18 15.10 3.71
CA SER A 7 13.16 14.38 4.51
C SER A 7 14.02 13.44 3.67
N ASP A 8 13.41 12.68 2.75
CA ASP A 8 14.12 11.71 1.91
C ASP A 8 15.10 12.40 0.95
N VAL A 9 14.66 13.51 0.35
CA VAL A 9 15.52 14.36 -0.48
C VAL A 9 16.69 14.93 0.33
N ALA A 10 16.45 15.41 1.55
CA ALA A 10 17.51 15.95 2.41
C ALA A 10 18.55 14.90 2.83
N PHE A 11 18.12 13.68 3.15
CA PHE A 11 19.04 12.57 3.44
C PHE A 11 19.83 12.15 2.20
N THR A 12 19.18 12.10 1.03
CA THR A 12 19.85 11.77 -0.24
C THR A 12 20.99 12.76 -0.53
N PHE A 13 20.73 14.06 -0.42
CA PHE A 13 21.78 15.07 -0.57
C PHE A 13 22.87 14.95 0.49
N SER A 14 22.52 14.63 1.74
CA SER A 14 23.52 14.38 2.79
C SER A 14 24.44 13.20 2.45
N ILE A 15 23.93 12.12 1.86
CA ILE A 15 24.73 10.95 1.43
C ILE A 15 25.65 11.27 0.25
N ILE A 16 25.18 12.13 -0.67
CA ILE A 16 25.97 12.59 -1.81
C ILE A 16 27.13 13.47 -1.32
N PHE A 17 26.85 14.41 -0.42
CA PHE A 17 27.83 15.34 0.15
C PHE A 17 28.46 14.86 1.47
N SER A 18 28.43 13.55 1.75
CA SER A 18 28.93 12.97 3.00
C SER A 18 30.45 13.07 3.18
N CYS A 19 31.20 13.31 2.10
CA CYS A 19 32.65 13.46 2.12
C CYS A 19 33.04 14.84 1.58
N GLN A 20 34.04 15.45 2.22
CA GLN A 20 34.71 16.64 1.71
C GLN A 20 36.20 16.34 1.49
N PRO A 21 36.71 16.46 0.25
CA PRO A 21 35.97 16.67 -1.01
C PRO A 21 35.07 15.46 -1.36
N VAL A 22 34.04 15.65 -2.19
CA VAL A 22 33.15 14.56 -2.65
C VAL A 22 33.97 13.47 -3.35
N GLU A 23 35.08 13.87 -3.97
CA GLU A 23 35.98 12.96 -4.66
C GLU A 23 36.60 11.90 -3.75
N ALA A 24 36.81 12.26 -2.48
CA ALA A 24 37.32 11.35 -1.47
C ALA A 24 36.41 10.14 -1.26
N LYS A 25 35.14 10.18 -1.68
CA LYS A 25 34.23 9.01 -1.58
C LYS A 25 34.64 7.86 -2.50
N TYR A 26 35.19 8.17 -3.68
CA TYR A 26 35.59 7.18 -4.68
C TYR A 26 37.11 7.03 -4.82
N THR A 27 37.91 7.95 -4.28
CA THR A 27 39.37 7.81 -4.26
C THR A 27 39.92 7.14 -2.99
N ASN A 28 39.20 7.14 -1.85
CA ASN A 28 39.69 6.53 -0.59
C ASN A 28 39.92 5.00 -0.59
N TRP A 29 39.75 4.33 -1.73
CA TRP A 29 40.10 2.90 -1.85
C TRP A 29 41.62 2.67 -1.79
N ASP A 30 42.43 3.69 -2.14
CA ASP A 30 43.89 3.63 -2.17
C ASP A 30 44.56 4.12 -0.85
N LEU A 31 43.78 4.64 0.11
CA LEU A 31 44.23 5.31 1.34
C LEU A 31 45.24 6.48 1.14
N GLU A 32 45.49 6.90 -0.09
CA GLU A 32 46.52 7.90 -0.44
C GLU A 32 45.98 9.34 -0.37
N HIS A 33 44.66 9.51 -0.45
CA HIS A 33 43.99 10.80 -0.49
C HIS A 33 43.23 11.11 0.83
N PRO A 34 43.76 11.98 1.72
CA PRO A 34 43.11 12.29 2.98
C PRO A 34 41.85 13.14 2.76
N GLY A 35 40.68 12.55 3.00
CA GLY A 35 39.38 13.23 2.98
C GLY A 35 38.64 13.09 4.31
N LYS A 36 37.86 14.10 4.70
CA LYS A 36 36.96 14.02 5.86
C LYS A 36 35.60 13.51 5.40
N CYS A 37 35.25 12.29 5.80
CA CYS A 37 33.94 11.70 5.56
C CYS A 37 33.12 11.56 6.86
N ILE A 38 31.80 11.74 6.73
CA ILE A 38 30.83 11.43 7.79
C ILE A 38 30.82 9.92 8.03
N LYS A 39 30.71 9.52 9.30
CA LYS A 39 30.58 8.11 9.67
C LYS A 39 29.23 7.57 9.16
N ASN A 40 29.26 6.51 8.35
CA ASN A 40 28.07 5.90 7.75
C ASN A 40 27.06 5.42 8.81
N LYS A 41 27.54 4.73 9.85
CA LYS A 41 26.71 4.14 10.93
C LYS A 41 25.71 5.12 11.58
N PRO A 42 26.15 6.25 12.18
CA PRO A 42 25.22 7.18 12.82
C PRO A 42 24.29 7.86 11.82
N HIS A 43 24.74 8.06 10.57
CA HIS A 43 23.91 8.64 9.52
C HIS A 43 22.73 7.73 9.15
N PHE A 44 22.98 6.44 8.90
CA PHE A 44 21.94 5.47 8.59
C PHE A 44 20.98 5.20 9.76
N ILE A 45 21.48 5.23 11.00
CA ILE A 45 20.62 5.11 12.19
C ILE A 45 19.67 6.32 12.28
N ALA A 46 20.18 7.54 12.11
CA ALA A 46 19.35 8.73 12.15
C ALA A 46 18.27 8.72 11.05
N MET A 47 18.66 8.34 9.82
CA MET A 47 17.73 8.18 8.70
C MET A 47 16.64 7.15 9.02
N GLY A 48 17.04 5.97 9.48
CA GLY A 48 16.11 4.88 9.81
C GLY A 48 15.12 5.27 10.91
N VAL A 49 15.56 5.96 11.96
CA VAL A 49 14.69 6.43 13.05
C VAL A 49 13.66 7.44 12.54
N VAL A 50 14.08 8.44 11.75
CA VAL A 50 13.17 9.43 11.18
C VAL A 50 12.14 8.77 10.27
N ASN A 51 12.57 7.80 9.45
CA ASN A 51 11.66 7.10 8.55
C ASN A 51 10.60 6.29 9.30
N ILE A 52 10.98 5.55 10.35
CA ILE A 52 10.05 4.78 11.18
C ILE A 52 9.02 5.71 11.86
N ILE A 53 9.46 6.86 12.38
CA ILE A 53 8.55 7.83 13.01
C ILE A 53 7.52 8.36 11.99
N LEU A 54 7.98 8.67 10.77
CA LEU A 54 7.11 9.14 9.69
C LEU A 54 6.11 8.06 9.25
N ASP A 55 6.55 6.81 9.15
CA ASP A 55 5.67 5.67 8.82
C ASP A 55 4.57 5.49 9.87
N LEU A 56 4.93 5.53 11.16
CA LEU A 56 3.96 5.49 12.25
C LEU A 56 3.00 6.66 12.20
N ALA A 57 3.49 7.89 11.96
CA ALA A 57 2.63 9.08 11.90
C ALA A 57 1.58 8.99 10.77
N VAL A 58 1.98 8.51 9.58
CA VAL A 58 1.05 8.28 8.46
C VAL A 58 0.06 7.17 8.80
N PHE A 59 0.52 6.12 9.48
CA PHE A 59 -0.32 4.99 9.88
C PHE A 59 -1.37 5.37 10.91
N PHE A 60 -1.05 6.26 11.85
CA PHE A 60 -2.00 6.78 12.83
C PHE A 60 -3.01 7.77 12.24
N LEU A 61 -2.70 8.41 11.11
CA LEU A 61 -3.58 9.41 10.47
C LEU A 61 -4.99 8.88 10.09
N PRO A 62 -5.15 7.70 9.45
CA PRO A 62 -6.46 7.18 9.11
C PRO A 62 -7.21 6.56 10.31
N ILE A 63 -6.53 6.03 11.32
CA ILE A 63 -7.16 5.30 12.45
C ILE A 63 -8.29 6.07 13.13
N PRO A 64 -8.12 7.34 13.57
CA PRO A 64 -9.21 8.06 14.24
C PRO A 64 -10.39 8.32 13.30
N LYS A 65 -10.12 8.57 12.01
CA LYS A 65 -11.16 8.72 10.98
C LYS A 65 -11.97 7.43 10.79
N LEU A 66 -11.28 6.28 10.88
CA LEU A 66 -11.89 4.95 10.77
C LEU A 66 -12.75 4.60 11.99
N LEU A 67 -12.36 5.02 13.20
CA LEU A 67 -13.11 4.77 14.42
C LEU A 67 -14.40 5.60 14.51
N GLN A 68 -14.42 6.80 13.90
CA GLN A 68 -15.58 7.70 13.94
C GLN A 68 -16.66 7.35 12.91
N THR A 69 -16.37 6.52 11.90
CA THR A 69 -17.30 6.28 10.80
C THR A 69 -18.14 5.01 11.04
N GLN A 70 -19.45 5.16 11.19
CA GLN A 70 -20.41 4.04 11.28
C GLN A 70 -20.62 3.34 9.93
N LEU A 71 -19.59 2.61 9.47
CA LEU A 71 -19.67 1.84 8.23
C LEU A 71 -20.27 0.44 8.48
N PRO A 72 -21.02 -0.11 7.52
CA PRO A 72 -21.47 -1.50 7.57
C PRO A 72 -20.27 -2.44 7.67
N THR A 73 -20.41 -3.52 8.45
CA THR A 73 -19.33 -4.46 8.82
C THR A 73 -18.49 -4.93 7.63
N ARG A 74 -19.08 -5.03 6.44
CA ARG A 74 -18.40 -5.41 5.20
C ARG A 74 -17.36 -4.40 4.71
N LYS A 75 -17.62 -3.10 4.85
CA LYS A 75 -16.64 -2.04 4.53
C LYS A 75 -15.58 -1.95 5.63
N LYS A 76 -15.98 -2.20 6.88
CA LYS A 76 -15.06 -2.27 8.04
C LYS A 76 -14.01 -3.36 7.88
N ILE A 77 -14.39 -4.54 7.36
CA ILE A 77 -13.44 -5.63 7.10
C ILE A 77 -12.38 -5.24 6.05
N GLY A 78 -12.78 -4.63 4.92
CA GLY A 78 -11.84 -4.25 3.86
C GLY A 78 -10.79 -3.22 4.32
N ILE A 79 -11.21 -2.28 5.14
CA ILE A 79 -10.32 -1.29 5.77
C ILE A 79 -9.40 -1.95 6.81
N SER A 80 -9.95 -2.88 7.61
CA SER A 80 -9.16 -3.62 8.60
C SER A 80 -8.07 -4.46 7.93
N THR A 81 -8.33 -5.06 6.77
CA THR A 81 -7.33 -5.83 6.03
C THR A 81 -6.23 -4.95 5.44
N THR A 82 -6.56 -3.78 4.88
CA THR A 82 -5.54 -2.83 4.41
C THR A 82 -4.63 -2.36 5.54
N PHE A 83 -5.20 -2.15 6.73
CA PHE A 83 -4.47 -1.75 7.92
C PHE A 83 -3.51 -2.84 8.41
N LEU A 84 -3.98 -4.10 8.46
CA LEU A 84 -3.15 -5.24 8.84
C LEU A 84 -1.99 -5.46 7.87
N VAL A 85 -2.22 -5.37 6.56
CA VAL A 85 -1.13 -5.51 5.58
C VAL A 85 -0.16 -4.35 5.67
N GLY A 86 -0.64 -3.12 5.91
CA GLY A 86 0.22 -1.97 6.21
C GLY A 86 1.16 -2.23 7.40
N LEU A 87 0.65 -2.80 8.50
CA LEU A 87 1.48 -3.19 9.65
C LEU A 87 2.53 -4.25 9.28
N LEU A 88 2.16 -5.26 8.51
CA LEU A 88 3.09 -6.29 8.07
C LEU A 88 4.23 -5.70 7.23
N VAL A 89 3.93 -4.76 6.34
CA VAL A 89 4.94 -4.04 5.54
C VAL A 89 5.89 -3.26 6.45
N THR A 90 5.38 -2.55 7.47
CA THR A 90 6.25 -1.83 8.42
C THR A 90 7.17 -2.76 9.21
N ILE A 91 6.72 -3.96 9.57
CA ILE A 91 7.55 -4.96 10.25
C ILE A 91 8.68 -5.43 9.32
N PHE A 92 8.40 -5.71 8.05
CA PHE A 92 9.44 -6.06 7.07
C PHE A 92 10.47 -4.95 6.91
N SER A 93 10.03 -3.68 6.91
CA SER A 93 10.93 -2.52 6.84
C SER A 93 11.87 -2.44 8.04
N ILE A 94 11.35 -2.69 9.25
CA ILE A 94 12.16 -2.71 10.48
C ILE A 94 13.19 -3.86 10.44
N VAL A 95 12.77 -5.06 10.03
CA VAL A 95 13.69 -6.21 9.89
C VAL A 95 14.80 -5.90 8.88
N ARG A 96 14.45 -5.31 7.74
CA ARG A 96 15.42 -4.87 6.74
C ARG A 96 16.43 -3.89 7.33
N LEU A 97 15.97 -2.87 8.06
CA LEU A 97 16.87 -1.89 8.71
C LEU A 97 17.77 -2.55 9.75
N ALA A 98 17.21 -3.47 10.56
CA ALA A 98 17.96 -4.22 11.57
C ALA A 98 19.08 -5.07 10.97
N MET A 99 18.89 -5.60 9.75
CA MET A 99 19.92 -6.34 9.00
C MET A 99 20.90 -5.42 8.27
N ALA A 100 20.46 -4.25 7.82
CA ALA A 100 21.31 -3.28 7.12
C ALA A 100 22.35 -2.61 8.04
N VAL A 101 22.02 -2.34 9.31
CA VAL A 101 22.93 -1.72 10.28
C VAL A 101 24.21 -2.56 10.54
N PRO A 102 24.15 -3.87 10.79
CA PRO A 102 25.34 -4.71 10.95
C PRO A 102 26.07 -4.95 9.63
N ALA A 103 25.37 -5.06 8.50
CA ALA A 103 25.98 -5.22 7.17
C ALA A 103 26.95 -4.08 6.79
N LEU A 104 26.77 -2.90 7.38
CA LEU A 104 27.65 -1.74 7.21
C LEU A 104 28.90 -1.78 8.10
N SER A 105 29.11 -2.84 8.88
CA SER A 105 30.20 -2.94 9.87
C SER A 105 30.86 -4.30 9.97
N THR A 106 30.41 -5.27 9.20
CA THR A 106 31.05 -6.58 9.04
C THR A 106 32.11 -6.52 7.92
N ASP A 107 33.13 -7.37 8.02
CA ASP A 107 34.25 -7.45 7.05
C ASP A 107 33.80 -7.84 5.62
N ASN A 108 32.59 -8.37 5.45
CA ASN A 108 32.06 -8.85 4.18
C ASN A 108 30.68 -8.24 3.85
N PRO A 109 30.60 -6.94 3.54
CA PRO A 109 29.34 -6.26 3.24
C PRO A 109 28.59 -6.93 2.07
N SER A 110 29.32 -7.50 1.10
CA SER A 110 28.73 -8.14 -0.07
C SER A 110 27.79 -9.31 0.24
N TYR A 111 28.04 -10.07 1.31
CA TYR A 111 27.21 -11.24 1.66
C TYR A 111 25.94 -10.81 2.39
N ASP A 112 26.06 -9.90 3.36
CA ASP A 112 24.93 -9.42 4.15
C ASP A 112 23.96 -8.56 3.31
N LEU A 113 24.48 -7.85 2.30
CA LEU A 113 23.66 -7.08 1.36
C LEU A 113 22.70 -7.94 0.55
N VAL A 114 23.06 -9.19 0.21
CA VAL A 114 22.16 -10.10 -0.52
C VAL A 114 20.89 -10.37 0.29
N GLN A 115 21.04 -10.60 1.59
CA GLN A 115 19.89 -10.83 2.47
C GLN A 115 19.03 -9.57 2.61
N VAL A 116 19.65 -8.39 2.70
CA VAL A 116 18.93 -7.10 2.72
C VAL A 116 18.13 -6.88 1.44
N VAL A 117 18.68 -7.22 0.28
CA VAL A 117 17.99 -7.10 -1.03
C VAL A 117 16.79 -8.04 -1.10
N ALA A 118 16.92 -9.28 -0.62
CA ALA A 118 15.80 -10.23 -0.59
C ALA A 118 14.63 -9.72 0.26
N TRP A 119 14.90 -9.20 1.46
CA TRP A 119 13.87 -8.58 2.32
C TRP A 119 13.23 -7.35 1.68
N SER A 120 14.00 -6.54 0.97
CA SER A 120 13.50 -5.38 0.22
C SER A 120 12.49 -5.80 -0.84
N GLN A 121 12.70 -6.92 -1.53
CA GLN A 121 11.73 -7.40 -2.52
C GLN A 121 10.39 -7.74 -1.88
N PHE A 122 10.38 -8.45 -0.75
CA PHE A 122 9.13 -8.75 -0.05
C PHE A 122 8.41 -7.47 0.37
N GLU A 123 9.12 -6.51 0.93
CA GLU A 123 8.60 -5.20 1.30
C GLU A 123 7.85 -4.53 0.13
N PHE A 124 8.48 -4.44 -1.04
CA PHE A 124 7.84 -3.85 -2.22
C PHE A 124 6.62 -4.63 -2.72
N ASN A 125 6.71 -5.97 -2.76
CA ASN A 125 5.60 -6.81 -3.19
C ASN A 125 4.37 -6.64 -2.28
N PHE A 126 4.57 -6.65 -0.96
CA PHE A 126 3.48 -6.44 0.00
C PHE A 126 2.96 -5.00 -0.01
N ALA A 127 3.81 -4.00 -0.24
CA ALA A 127 3.39 -2.62 -0.40
C ALA A 127 2.46 -2.43 -1.61
N ILE A 128 2.79 -3.05 -2.75
CA ILE A 128 1.93 -3.02 -3.96
C ILE A 128 0.58 -3.68 -3.67
N ILE A 129 0.58 -4.85 -3.03
CA ILE A 129 -0.66 -5.53 -2.63
C ILE A 129 -1.50 -4.60 -1.73
N CYS A 130 -0.89 -3.96 -0.74
CA CYS A 130 -1.56 -3.01 0.15
C CYS A 130 -2.17 -1.82 -0.61
N ALA A 131 -1.45 -1.28 -1.60
CA ALA A 131 -1.91 -0.16 -2.41
C ALA A 131 -3.12 -0.50 -3.29
N CYS A 132 -3.21 -1.75 -3.77
CA CYS A 132 -4.31 -2.18 -4.63
C CYS A 132 -5.55 -2.66 -3.86
N MET A 133 -5.41 -3.07 -2.59
CA MET A 133 -6.50 -3.59 -1.76
C MET A 133 -7.75 -2.68 -1.65
N PRO A 134 -7.66 -1.34 -1.54
CA PRO A 134 -8.83 -0.46 -1.51
C PRO A 134 -9.72 -0.60 -2.76
N ASN A 135 -9.11 -0.87 -3.92
CA ASN A 135 -9.81 -1.01 -5.19
C ASN A 135 -10.46 -2.40 -5.36
N TYR A 136 -9.92 -3.43 -4.71
CA TYR A 136 -10.47 -4.79 -4.76
C TYR A 136 -11.68 -5.01 -3.83
N ALA A 137 -11.97 -4.08 -2.92
CA ALA A 137 -13.10 -4.19 -1.99
C ALA A 137 -14.47 -4.34 -2.71
N GLY A 138 -14.64 -3.72 -3.88
CA GLY A 138 -15.84 -3.83 -4.71
C GLY A 138 -16.05 -5.21 -5.37
N PRO A 139 -15.08 -5.70 -6.19
CA PRO A 139 -15.19 -7.01 -6.83
C PRO A 139 -15.18 -8.17 -5.83
N ILE A 140 -14.43 -8.09 -4.71
CA ILE A 140 -14.47 -9.12 -3.66
C ILE A 140 -15.86 -9.25 -3.04
N GLN A 141 -16.57 -8.13 -2.82
CA GLN A 141 -17.95 -8.19 -2.31
C GLN A 141 -18.92 -8.82 -3.31
N ARG A 142 -18.67 -8.71 -4.62
CA ARG A 142 -19.48 -9.38 -5.66
C ARG A 142 -19.13 -10.87 -5.75
N ALA A 143 -17.85 -11.21 -5.75
CA ALA A 143 -17.38 -12.59 -5.75
C ALA A 143 -17.81 -13.37 -4.49
N TRP A 144 -17.80 -12.71 -3.32
CA TRP A 144 -18.24 -13.34 -2.07
C TRP A 144 -19.75 -13.58 -2.01
N LYS A 145 -20.56 -12.72 -2.65
CA LYS A 145 -21.99 -12.98 -2.85
C LYS A 145 -22.24 -14.15 -3.80
N TRP A 146 -21.43 -14.28 -4.84
CA TRP A 146 -21.49 -15.43 -5.75
C TRP A 146 -21.09 -16.74 -5.05
N PHE A 147 -20.00 -16.72 -4.27
CA PHE A 147 -19.56 -17.87 -3.47
C PHE A 147 -20.53 -18.24 -2.34
N ARG A 148 -21.13 -17.27 -1.65
CA ARG A 148 -22.19 -17.53 -0.66
C ARG A 148 -23.55 -17.87 -1.29
N GLY A 149 -23.72 -17.70 -2.60
CA GLY A 149 -24.90 -18.16 -3.35
C GLY A 149 -24.93 -19.66 -3.59
N LEU A 150 -23.85 -20.39 -3.26
CA LEU A 150 -23.77 -21.85 -3.24
C LEU A 150 -24.19 -22.40 -1.86
N GLU A 151 -25.27 -21.86 -1.28
CA GLU A 151 -25.95 -22.56 -0.20
C GLU A 151 -26.68 -23.75 -0.84
N PRO A 152 -26.40 -25.02 -0.45
CA PRO A 152 -27.17 -26.14 -0.94
C PRO A 152 -28.60 -25.90 -0.47
N SER A 153 -29.54 -25.76 -1.41
CA SER A 153 -30.95 -25.76 -1.10
C SER A 153 -31.25 -27.04 -0.31
N LYS A 154 -31.47 -26.92 1.01
CA LYS A 154 -32.12 -28.01 1.74
C LYS A 154 -33.48 -28.20 1.08
N SER A 155 -33.67 -29.43 0.60
CA SER A 155 -34.81 -29.90 -0.17
C SER A 155 -36.14 -29.46 0.44
N TRP A 156 -37.03 -29.01 -0.44
CA TRP A 156 -38.44 -28.78 -0.22
C TRP A 156 -39.13 -29.92 0.56
N SER A 157 -39.87 -29.56 1.61
CA SER A 157 -41.12 -30.25 1.97
C SER A 157 -42.28 -29.41 1.45
N ALA A 158 -43.06 -30.02 0.55
CA ALA A 158 -44.48 -29.82 0.20
C ALA A 158 -45.05 -28.39 0.20
N SER A 159 -45.61 -27.96 -0.94
CA SER A 159 -47.05 -28.12 -1.22
C SER A 159 -47.40 -27.45 -2.56
N ASP A 160 -48.32 -28.06 -3.29
CA ASP A 160 -48.92 -27.62 -4.55
C ASP A 160 -49.41 -26.16 -4.53
N GLY A 161 -49.29 -25.48 -5.68
CA GLY A 161 -49.87 -24.15 -5.87
C GLY A 161 -49.39 -23.46 -7.13
N ASP A 162 -50.15 -23.67 -8.20
CA ASP A 162 -50.42 -22.81 -9.36
C ASP A 162 -49.86 -21.36 -9.38
N GLY A 163 -49.44 -20.90 -10.56
CA GLY A 163 -49.37 -19.46 -10.86
C GLY A 163 -48.09 -18.94 -11.52
N SER A 164 -48.14 -18.79 -12.85
CA SER A 164 -47.62 -17.66 -13.66
C SER A 164 -46.21 -17.09 -13.41
N GLY A 165 -45.39 -17.12 -14.47
CA GLY A 165 -44.01 -16.69 -14.44
C GLY A 165 -43.73 -15.21 -14.16
N GLN A 166 -42.52 -14.97 -13.68
CA GLN A 166 -41.75 -13.75 -13.92
C GLN A 166 -40.27 -14.06 -13.70
N HIS A 167 -39.54 -14.14 -14.80
CA HIS A 167 -38.08 -14.22 -14.86
C HIS A 167 -37.49 -13.00 -14.13
N GLY A 168 -36.90 -13.24 -12.96
CA GLY A 168 -36.23 -12.21 -12.17
C GLY A 168 -35.04 -11.62 -12.92
N ARG A 169 -35.16 -10.38 -13.41
CA ARG A 169 -34.03 -9.62 -13.94
C ARG A 169 -33.01 -9.36 -12.82
N LEU A 170 -31.76 -9.71 -13.08
CA LEU A 170 -30.63 -9.53 -12.16
C LEU A 170 -30.45 -8.03 -11.82
N PRO A 171 -30.15 -7.68 -10.55
CA PRO A 171 -29.89 -6.29 -10.12
C PRO A 171 -28.78 -5.54 -10.88
N PHE A 172 -27.96 -6.26 -11.65
CA PHE A 172 -26.85 -5.71 -12.43
C PHE A 172 -27.33 -4.98 -13.70
N GLU A 173 -28.32 -5.53 -14.41
CA GLU A 173 -28.92 -4.93 -15.62
C GLU A 173 -29.55 -3.56 -15.30
N GLN A 174 -30.17 -3.45 -14.12
CA GLN A 174 -30.80 -2.20 -13.69
C GLN A 174 -29.77 -1.13 -13.29
N PHE A 175 -28.56 -1.54 -12.88
CA PHE A 175 -27.45 -0.63 -12.60
C PHE A 175 -26.78 -0.15 -13.90
N GLU A 176 -26.57 -1.07 -14.86
CA GLU A 176 -26.08 -0.75 -16.22
C GLU A 176 -26.95 0.28 -16.93
N LEU A 177 -28.28 0.11 -16.87
CA LEU A 177 -29.21 1.05 -17.49
C LEU A 177 -29.15 2.43 -16.84
N LYS A 178 -29.02 2.49 -15.52
CA LYS A 178 -28.92 3.75 -14.78
C LYS A 178 -27.61 4.49 -15.06
N ASP A 179 -26.52 3.75 -15.26
CA ASP A 179 -25.21 4.30 -15.61
C ASP A 179 -25.19 4.81 -17.07
N LYS A 180 -25.81 4.06 -18.00
CA LYS A 180 -25.99 4.49 -19.40
C LYS A 180 -26.87 5.74 -19.51
N GLU A 181 -27.93 5.83 -18.72
CA GLU A 181 -28.81 7.00 -18.70
C GLU A 181 -28.12 8.24 -18.11
N ALA A 182 -27.30 8.07 -17.05
CA ALA A 182 -26.50 9.14 -16.48
C ALA A 182 -25.40 9.63 -17.44
N ARG A 183 -24.74 8.71 -18.16
CA ARG A 183 -23.73 9.06 -19.18
C ARG A 183 -24.35 9.79 -20.36
N SER A 184 -25.55 9.40 -20.78
CA SER A 184 -26.29 10.08 -21.86
C SER A 184 -26.68 11.51 -21.46
N LYS A 185 -27.24 11.70 -20.25
CA LYS A 185 -27.62 13.04 -19.76
C LYS A 185 -26.42 13.98 -19.64
N ASN A 186 -25.29 13.51 -19.11
CA ASN A 186 -24.08 14.32 -18.98
C ASN A 186 -23.44 14.72 -20.32
N HIS A 187 -23.68 13.97 -21.40
CA HIS A 187 -23.18 14.32 -22.73
C HIS A 187 -24.11 15.29 -23.47
N VAL A 188 -25.43 15.19 -23.23
CA VAL A 188 -26.44 16.01 -23.93
C VAL A 188 -26.66 17.38 -23.26
N GLU A 189 -26.59 17.48 -21.93
CA GLU A 189 -26.78 18.74 -21.20
C GLU A 189 -25.83 19.89 -21.58
N PRO A 190 -24.52 19.67 -21.84
CA PRO A 190 -23.64 20.75 -22.27
C PRO A 190 -23.86 21.15 -23.74
N VAL A 191 -24.36 20.27 -24.60
CA VAL A 191 -24.64 20.57 -26.01
C VAL A 191 -25.90 21.44 -26.16
N LEU A 192 -26.91 21.22 -25.31
CA LEU A 192 -28.14 22.04 -25.29
C LEU A 192 -27.96 23.43 -24.67
N ARG A 193 -26.82 23.69 -24.01
CA ARG A 193 -26.53 24.96 -23.33
C ARG A 193 -25.80 25.98 -24.21
N GLU A 194 -25.37 25.55 -25.40
CA GLU A 194 -24.65 26.32 -26.43
C GLU A 194 -25.54 26.62 -27.66
N LEU A 195 -26.83 26.30 -27.59
CA LEU A 195 -27.90 26.66 -28.55
C LEU A 195 -28.86 27.65 -27.89
#